data_AF-A0A9P0QIK2-F1
#
_entry.id   AF-A0A9P0QIK2-F1
#
_cell.length_a   1.000
_cell.length_b   1.000
_cell.length_c   1.000
_cell.angle_alpha   90.00
_cell.angle_beta   90.00
_cell.angle_gamma   90.00
#
_symmetry.space_group_name_H-M   'P 1'
#
loop_
_entity.id
_entity.type
_entity.pdbx_description
1 polymer ?
#
loop_
_entity_poly.entity_id
_entity_poly.type
_entity_poly.pdbx_seq_one_letter_code
_entity_poly.pdbx_strand_id
1 'polypeptide(L)'
;MELLNSGKIRWVKAILAHLVKCIGGNQEPPEEVQGWARSRTLSMSYTAGSPEHRASIGEIALDYDEINNIPPLPLWTLLAADKESSGAQEEKKDYNELFDNNVIMEESLDNLLDDCEVTCRSERRSSERNVSITHFTPKQGRVLSRLLTHMHLPGLSSLDQMHLLALADTVSTCNTDLAERFAIDAAKSAMVKENLMGQTEEMMTENLDDCGLRFLLAMKHYGYLLRCLPLAQRTQFQKKGVGSNNLAWAFHSESQEELLNLIPSYAKGKPTWPGLRELGVGWWIRNLTLLRQCVQILAKAAYQANEDPMDAALYYLALNKKSLLWGLYRSKRDDRMTSFFSNNFSEDRWRKAALKNAYALLGKQRFEHAAAFFLLAGNLKDAVEICLNRLQDIQLAIIIVRLYKGDSEELMQLLYREILGRDENGENQDITKAHPDPFLRSMALWNLKEYQASLDTLLMGNVGSQHPAHDDEARETKETDPNVFNFYVYLRTHPLLVRQHLASFGKKKVWLPSGRQIVIEEWITPLERQLYFATAHGHFRAGCPALALEVLSKLPYVVADKLKQTSGKCSSYSC
;
A
#
# COMPACT_ATOMS: atom_id res chain seq x y z
N MET A 1 -1.21 11.29 -7.69
CA MET A 1 -1.48 10.29 -6.63
C MET A 1 -2.94 9.86 -6.63
N GLU A 2 -3.92 10.78 -6.64
CA GLU A 2 -5.36 10.42 -6.56
C GLU A 2 -5.82 9.43 -7.64
N LEU A 3 -5.40 9.63 -8.90
CA LEU A 3 -5.68 8.70 -10.00
C LEU A 3 -5.12 7.29 -9.76
N LEU A 4 -3.97 7.17 -9.08
CA LEU A 4 -3.40 5.88 -8.72
C LEU A 4 -4.25 5.22 -7.62
N ASN A 5 -4.63 5.99 -6.60
CA ASN A 5 -5.43 5.50 -5.47
C ASN A 5 -6.86 5.10 -5.88
N SER A 6 -7.42 5.74 -6.92
CA SER A 6 -8.71 5.35 -7.52
C SER A 6 -8.62 4.18 -8.49
N GLY A 7 -7.42 3.58 -8.68
CA GLY A 7 -7.21 2.44 -9.57
C GLY A 7 -7.06 2.80 -11.05
N LYS A 8 -7.00 4.09 -11.42
CA LYS A 8 -6.86 4.57 -12.80
C LYS A 8 -5.39 4.54 -13.28
N ILE A 9 -4.73 3.39 -13.17
CA ILE A 9 -3.30 3.24 -13.53
C ILE A 9 -3.06 3.53 -15.01
N ARG A 10 -3.99 3.15 -15.90
CA ARG A 10 -3.90 3.41 -17.34
C ARG A 10 -3.84 4.90 -17.65
N TRP A 11 -4.60 5.71 -16.90
CA TRP A 11 -4.56 7.17 -17.04
C TRP A 11 -3.23 7.72 -16.54
N VAL A 12 -2.73 7.22 -15.41
CA VAL A 12 -1.42 7.62 -14.90
C VAL A 12 -0.33 7.29 -15.92
N LYS A 13 -0.34 6.10 -16.53
CA LYS A 13 0.60 5.69 -17.59
C LYS A 13 0.51 6.60 -18.81
N ALA A 14 -0.70 6.90 -19.29
CA ALA A 14 -0.90 7.80 -20.42
C ALA A 14 -0.40 9.23 -20.12
N ILE A 15 -0.62 9.75 -18.91
CA ILE A 15 -0.11 11.05 -18.48
C ILE A 15 1.43 11.05 -18.42
N LEU A 16 2.04 10.04 -17.82
CA LEU A 16 3.50 9.92 -17.74
C LEU A 16 4.14 9.77 -19.13
N ALA A 17 3.54 8.98 -20.02
CA ALA A 17 3.99 8.83 -21.40
C ALA A 17 3.88 10.14 -22.20
N HIS A 18 2.82 10.92 -21.97
CA HIS A 18 2.66 12.25 -22.55
C HIS A 18 3.74 13.21 -22.05
N LEU A 19 4.03 13.21 -20.75
CA LEU A 19 5.12 14.03 -20.17
C LEU A 19 6.47 13.70 -20.80
N VAL A 20 6.79 12.42 -21.00
CA VAL A 20 8.03 12.03 -21.70
C VAL A 20 8.08 12.59 -23.11
N LYS A 21 6.97 12.53 -23.87
CA LYS A 21 6.90 13.07 -25.24
C LYS A 21 7.05 14.59 -25.28
N CYS A 22 6.45 15.29 -24.32
CA CYS A 22 6.50 16.75 -24.26
C CYS A 22 7.86 17.29 -23.79
N ILE A 23 8.52 16.59 -22.86
CA ILE A 23 9.76 17.07 -22.23
C ILE A 23 11.00 16.53 -22.97
N GLY A 24 10.98 15.26 -23.38
CA GLY A 24 12.14 14.61 -23.99
C GLY A 24 12.32 14.91 -25.48
N GLY A 25 11.29 15.41 -26.16
CA GLY A 25 11.25 15.41 -27.62
C GLY A 25 11.37 13.99 -28.20
N ASN A 26 11.32 13.85 -29.52
CA ASN A 26 11.40 12.54 -30.20
C ASN A 26 12.85 11.96 -30.21
N GLN A 27 13.69 12.28 -29.22
CA GLN A 27 15.08 11.85 -29.19
C GLN A 27 15.22 10.47 -28.54
N GLU A 28 15.53 9.47 -29.35
CA GLU A 28 16.19 8.25 -28.87
C GLU A 28 17.60 8.62 -28.37
N PRO A 29 17.97 8.27 -27.11
CA PRO A 29 19.33 8.51 -26.65
C PRO A 29 20.29 7.47 -27.25
N PRO A 30 21.54 7.83 -27.61
CA PRO A 30 22.54 6.87 -28.06
C PRO A 30 22.88 5.85 -26.96
N GLU A 31 23.06 4.60 -27.34
CA GLU A 31 23.08 3.39 -26.48
C GLU A 31 24.22 3.26 -25.45
N GLU A 32 25.05 4.27 -25.20
CA GLU A 32 26.25 4.11 -24.37
C GLU A 32 26.23 4.95 -23.07
N VAL A 33 25.43 4.61 -22.06
CA VAL A 33 25.81 4.90 -20.65
C VAL A 33 25.18 3.89 -19.69
N GLN A 34 25.79 2.70 -19.58
CA GLN A 34 25.43 1.68 -18.59
C GLN A 34 26.09 1.91 -17.21
N GLY A 35 26.70 3.08 -16.97
CA GLY A 35 27.63 3.31 -15.86
C GLY A 35 27.14 4.15 -14.66
N TRP A 36 26.08 4.95 -14.76
CA TRP A 36 25.81 5.98 -13.73
C TRP A 36 24.85 5.62 -12.60
N ALA A 37 24.20 4.46 -12.64
CA ALA A 37 23.31 4.00 -11.57
C ALA A 37 24.04 3.64 -10.26
N ARG A 38 25.38 3.67 -10.21
CA ARG A 38 26.19 3.27 -9.04
C ARG A 38 26.85 4.42 -8.26
N SER A 39 26.75 5.68 -8.70
CA SER A 39 27.61 6.75 -8.15
C SER A 39 27.01 7.61 -7.03
N ARG A 40 25.97 7.17 -6.32
CA ARG A 40 25.47 7.90 -5.13
C ARG A 40 25.79 7.18 -3.82
N THR A 41 27.10 7.03 -3.58
CA THR A 41 27.70 6.92 -2.25
C THR A 41 28.93 7.83 -2.20
N LEU A 42 28.72 9.14 -2.06
CA LEU A 42 29.78 10.07 -1.69
C LEU A 42 29.54 10.50 -0.24
N SER A 43 29.94 9.64 0.69
CA SER A 43 30.31 10.06 2.04
C SER A 43 31.77 10.53 1.97
N MET A 44 31.99 11.84 1.86
CA MET A 44 33.33 12.40 2.06
C MET A 44 33.60 12.48 3.56
N SER A 45 34.26 11.46 4.12
CA SER A 45 34.95 11.57 5.40
C SER A 45 36.32 12.19 5.17
N TYR A 46 36.55 13.40 5.69
CA TYR A 46 37.87 14.04 5.67
C TYR A 46 38.75 13.45 6.77
N THR A 47 39.96 13.02 6.42
CA THR A 47 41.03 12.73 7.37
C THR A 47 41.82 14.00 7.64
N ALA A 48 42.09 14.30 8.92
CA ALA A 48 42.86 15.47 9.34
C ALA A 48 44.35 15.29 9.01
N GLY A 49 44.91 16.18 8.18
CA GLY A 49 46.36 16.37 8.07
C GLY A 49 46.94 16.55 6.65
N SER A 50 46.69 17.69 5.99
CA SER A 50 47.64 18.36 5.08
C SER A 50 47.10 19.71 4.56
N PRO A 51 47.95 20.69 4.19
CA PRO A 51 47.59 22.09 4.18
C PRO A 51 47.03 22.62 2.84
N GLU A 52 46.07 23.55 2.99
CA GLU A 52 45.73 24.69 2.14
C GLU A 52 45.75 24.51 0.61
N HIS A 53 44.60 24.09 0.06
CA HIS A 53 44.10 24.68 -1.19
C HIS A 53 42.74 25.31 -0.91
N ARG A 54 42.73 26.64 -0.77
CA ARG A 54 41.51 27.45 -0.90
C ARG A 54 41.03 27.34 -2.35
N ALA A 55 40.24 26.31 -2.65
CA ALA A 55 39.33 26.38 -3.77
C ALA A 55 38.21 27.34 -3.37
N SER A 56 38.15 28.49 -4.03
CA SER A 56 37.01 29.39 -3.99
C SER A 56 35.71 28.58 -4.14
N ILE A 57 34.82 28.71 -3.17
CA ILE A 57 33.41 28.31 -3.31
C ILE A 57 32.84 29.24 -4.38
N GLY A 58 33.01 28.86 -5.65
CA GLY A 58 32.12 29.33 -6.70
C GLY A 58 30.77 28.69 -6.41
N GLU A 59 29.74 29.52 -6.25
CA GLU A 59 28.35 29.08 -6.25
C GLU A 59 28.16 28.17 -7.47
N ILE A 60 27.86 26.89 -7.21
CA ILE A 60 27.41 25.99 -8.26
C ILE A 60 25.99 26.45 -8.58
N ALA A 61 25.87 27.40 -9.51
CA ALA A 61 24.61 27.69 -10.16
C ALA A 61 24.16 26.39 -10.84
N LEU A 62 23.17 25.73 -10.25
CA LEU A 62 22.47 24.63 -10.91
C LEU A 62 21.60 25.29 -11.97
N ASP A 63 22.05 25.28 -13.22
CA ASP A 63 21.22 25.66 -14.36
C ASP A 63 20.01 24.71 -14.40
N TYR A 64 18.87 25.17 -13.90
CA TYR A 64 17.59 24.50 -14.05
C TYR A 64 16.92 25.09 -15.29
N ASP A 65 16.65 24.23 -16.27
CA ASP A 65 15.82 24.62 -17.41
C ASP A 65 14.34 24.60 -16.97
N GLU A 66 13.75 25.78 -16.79
CA GLU A 66 12.32 25.93 -16.50
C GLU A 66 11.50 25.73 -17.78
N ILE A 67 10.57 24.77 -17.76
CA ILE A 67 9.65 24.55 -18.88
C ILE A 67 8.52 25.56 -18.79
N ASN A 68 8.40 26.42 -19.79
CA ASN A 68 7.37 27.47 -19.78
C ASN A 68 5.95 26.94 -19.92
N ASN A 69 5.72 25.90 -20.73
CA ASN A 69 4.38 25.34 -20.98
C ASN A 69 4.43 23.87 -21.40
N ILE A 70 3.49 23.06 -20.89
CA ILE A 70 3.26 21.68 -21.32
C ILE A 70 1.88 21.62 -21.98
N PRO A 71 1.74 21.11 -23.21
CA PRO A 71 0.44 21.02 -23.85
C PRO A 71 -0.47 20.06 -23.08
N PRO A 72 -1.75 20.40 -22.87
CA PRO A 72 -2.66 19.54 -22.11
C PRO A 72 -2.93 18.23 -22.85
N LEU A 73 -3.00 17.13 -22.11
CA LEU A 73 -3.43 15.84 -22.65
C LEU A 73 -4.95 15.85 -22.87
N PRO A 74 -5.45 15.59 -24.08
CA PRO A 74 -6.89 15.56 -24.33
C PRO A 74 -7.60 14.46 -23.53
N LEU A 75 -8.78 14.76 -22.99
CA LEU A 75 -9.56 13.82 -22.18
C LEU A 75 -9.95 12.56 -22.95
N TRP A 76 -10.21 12.67 -24.26
CA TRP A 76 -10.56 11.51 -25.10
C TRP A 76 -9.41 10.49 -25.16
N THR A 77 -8.16 10.92 -25.05
CA THR A 77 -6.98 10.02 -25.00
C THR A 77 -6.98 9.18 -23.72
N LEU A 78 -7.39 9.78 -22.59
CA LEU A 78 -7.55 9.06 -21.32
C LEU A 78 -8.72 8.09 -21.38
N LEU A 79 -9.85 8.49 -21.97
CA LEU A 79 -11.00 7.60 -22.16
C LEU A 79 -10.69 6.45 -23.14
N ALA A 80 -9.85 6.69 -24.14
CA ALA A 80 -9.36 5.66 -25.05
C ALA A 80 -8.42 4.67 -24.33
N ALA A 81 -7.56 5.17 -23.44
CA ALA A 81 -6.70 4.33 -22.60
C ALA A 81 -7.49 3.37 -21.68
N ASP A 82 -8.66 3.79 -21.19
CA ASP A 82 -9.55 2.88 -20.42
C ASP A 82 -10.18 1.79 -21.30
N LYS A 83 -10.39 2.06 -22.59
CA LYS A 83 -11.02 1.14 -23.56
C LYS A 83 -10.03 0.22 -24.28
N GLU A 84 -8.72 0.50 -24.21
CA GLU A 84 -7.69 -0.39 -24.75
C GLU A 84 -7.77 -1.74 -24.03
N SER A 85 -8.21 -2.77 -24.74
CA SER A 85 -7.97 -4.16 -24.33
C SER A 85 -6.66 -4.58 -24.97
N SER A 86 -5.78 -5.19 -24.19
CA SER A 86 -4.69 -6.03 -24.68
C SER A 86 -5.28 -7.27 -25.34
N GLY A 87 -6.04 -7.08 -26.41
CA GLY A 87 -6.23 -8.15 -27.36
C GLY A 87 -4.82 -8.55 -27.78
N ALA A 88 -4.43 -9.78 -27.49
CA ALA A 88 -3.43 -10.43 -28.30
C ALA A 88 -3.87 -10.18 -29.75
N GLN A 89 -3.20 -9.27 -30.44
CA GLN A 89 -2.97 -9.49 -31.85
C GLN A 89 -2.08 -10.73 -31.88
N GLU A 90 -2.70 -11.90 -31.66
CA GLU A 90 -2.37 -13.03 -32.50
C GLU A 90 -2.57 -12.47 -33.90
N GLU A 91 -1.46 -12.10 -34.54
CA GLU A 91 -1.37 -12.23 -35.97
C GLU A 91 -1.82 -13.66 -36.26
N LYS A 92 -3.11 -13.87 -36.49
CA LYS A 92 -3.56 -14.92 -37.38
C LYS A 92 -2.91 -14.57 -38.71
N LYS A 93 -1.66 -14.99 -38.88
CA LYS A 93 -1.14 -15.33 -40.19
C LYS A 93 -2.10 -16.39 -40.67
N ASP A 94 -3.03 -16.00 -41.53
CA ASP A 94 -3.93 -16.92 -42.20
C ASP A 94 -3.07 -17.86 -43.04
N TYR A 95 -2.65 -18.98 -42.42
CA TYR A 95 -1.93 -20.07 -43.08
C TYR A 95 -2.76 -20.70 -44.23
N ASN A 96 -4.03 -20.32 -44.36
CA ASN A 96 -4.92 -20.73 -45.44
C ASN A 96 -4.57 -20.05 -46.78
N GLU A 97 -3.92 -18.88 -46.79
CA GLU A 97 -3.53 -18.20 -48.05
C GLU A 97 -2.26 -18.79 -48.70
N LEU A 98 -1.56 -19.70 -48.01
CA LEU A 98 -0.39 -20.40 -48.56
C LEU A 98 -0.73 -21.56 -49.50
N PHE A 99 -2.02 -21.94 -49.59
CA PHE A 99 -2.48 -23.10 -50.36
C PHE A 99 -3.58 -22.80 -51.38
N ASP A 100 -3.85 -21.51 -51.67
CA ASP A 100 -4.70 -21.13 -52.80
C ASP A 100 -3.96 -21.39 -54.13
N ASN A 101 -3.88 -22.67 -54.47
CA ASN A 101 -3.54 -23.19 -55.78
C ASN A 101 -4.70 -22.92 -56.74
N ASN A 102 -4.85 -21.66 -57.16
CA ASN A 102 -5.54 -21.34 -58.39
C ASN A 102 -4.56 -20.66 -59.35
N VAL A 103 -3.54 -21.43 -59.71
CA VAL A 103 -2.75 -21.19 -60.93
C VAL A 103 -3.68 -21.49 -62.11
N ILE A 104 -4.36 -20.46 -62.61
CA ILE A 104 -4.82 -20.45 -64.00
C ILE A 104 -3.72 -19.74 -64.77
N MET A 105 -2.98 -20.58 -65.48
CA MET A 105 -1.93 -20.25 -66.42
C MET A 105 -2.55 -19.54 -67.63
N GLU A 106 -2.20 -18.28 -67.84
CA GLU A 106 -2.07 -17.64 -69.16
C GLU A 106 -1.57 -16.19 -69.00
N GLU A 107 -0.26 -15.98 -69.13
CA GLU A 107 0.31 -14.87 -69.91
C GLU A 107 1.84 -15.00 -69.99
N SER A 108 2.29 -15.21 -71.23
CA SER A 108 3.64 -15.08 -71.82
C SER A 108 4.82 -14.65 -70.93
N LEU A 109 5.82 -15.53 -70.81
CA LEU A 109 7.10 -15.32 -70.12
C LEU A 109 8.05 -14.32 -70.83
N ASP A 110 7.63 -13.68 -71.93
CA ASP A 110 8.46 -12.77 -72.75
C ASP A 110 8.37 -11.28 -72.36
N ASN A 111 7.46 -10.88 -71.45
CA ASN A 111 7.25 -9.46 -71.09
C ASN A 111 8.04 -8.97 -69.87
N LEU A 112 8.97 -9.76 -69.31
CA LEU A 112 9.69 -9.44 -68.07
C LEU A 112 11.15 -9.02 -68.27
N LEU A 113 11.61 -8.85 -69.52
CA LEU A 113 13.01 -8.51 -69.83
C LEU A 113 13.22 -7.17 -70.56
N ASP A 114 12.21 -6.32 -70.71
CA ASP A 114 12.40 -4.94 -71.15
C ASP A 114 11.86 -3.95 -70.10
N ASP A 115 12.65 -2.90 -69.87
CA ASP A 115 12.42 -1.74 -68.99
C ASP A 115 12.89 -1.82 -67.53
N CYS A 116 14.19 -2.08 -67.35
CA CYS A 116 14.96 -1.29 -66.37
C CYS A 116 15.06 0.16 -66.87
N GLU A 117 14.18 1.07 -66.44
CA GLU A 117 14.55 2.48 -66.17
C GLU A 117 13.40 3.33 -65.57
N VAL A 118 13.70 3.96 -64.42
CA VAL A 118 13.04 5.15 -63.82
C VAL A 118 11.64 4.98 -63.17
N THR A 119 11.62 4.83 -61.84
CA THR A 119 11.06 5.86 -60.92
C THR A 119 11.34 5.54 -59.45
N CYS A 120 12.40 6.14 -58.93
CA CYS A 120 12.64 6.28 -57.50
C CYS A 120 11.68 7.35 -56.93
N ARG A 121 10.57 6.94 -56.27
CA ARG A 121 9.79 7.81 -55.38
C ARG A 121 9.26 7.04 -54.16
N SER A 122 10.10 6.95 -53.14
CA SER A 122 9.77 7.05 -51.70
C SER A 122 8.38 6.51 -51.26
N GLU A 123 8.21 5.20 -51.20
CA GLU A 123 7.28 4.59 -50.24
C GLU A 123 8.03 4.36 -48.92
N ARG A 124 7.84 5.30 -48.00
CA ARG A 124 8.23 5.14 -46.60
C ARG A 124 7.45 3.96 -46.01
N ARG A 125 8.18 2.92 -45.61
CA ARG A 125 7.70 1.78 -44.83
C ARG A 125 6.81 2.26 -43.67
N SER A 126 5.56 1.84 -43.68
CA SER A 126 4.52 2.14 -42.69
C SER A 126 4.54 1.18 -41.50
N SER A 127 5.71 0.94 -40.90
CA SER A 127 5.86 -0.02 -39.79
C SER A 127 6.17 0.62 -38.42
N GLU A 128 5.98 1.93 -38.24
CA GLU A 128 6.34 2.66 -37.00
C GLU A 128 5.17 3.14 -36.13
N ARG A 129 3.91 2.77 -36.40
CA ARG A 129 2.78 3.23 -35.58
C ARG A 129 1.89 2.08 -35.15
N ASN A 130 2.15 1.55 -33.96
CA ASN A 130 1.15 1.08 -32.99
C ASN A 130 1.82 0.91 -31.61
N VAL A 131 2.47 1.95 -31.09
CA VAL A 131 2.83 1.99 -29.67
C VAL A 131 1.55 2.33 -28.92
N SER A 132 0.97 1.38 -28.17
CA SER A 132 -0.28 1.58 -27.44
C SER A 132 -0.18 2.80 -26.51
N ILE A 133 -1.29 3.52 -26.36
CA ILE A 133 -1.35 4.80 -25.64
C ILE A 133 -1.05 4.60 -24.14
N THR A 134 -1.24 3.39 -23.65
CA THR A 134 -1.02 2.96 -22.27
C THR A 134 0.38 2.41 -21.97
N HIS A 135 1.25 2.28 -22.98
CA HIS A 135 2.58 1.67 -22.79
C HIS A 135 3.60 2.66 -22.22
N PHE A 136 3.72 2.66 -20.89
CA PHE A 136 4.79 3.36 -20.17
C PHE A 136 5.87 2.38 -19.72
N THR A 137 7.05 2.44 -20.35
CA THR A 137 8.14 1.47 -20.13
C THR A 137 9.12 1.87 -19.03
N PRO A 138 9.88 0.92 -18.44
CA PRO A 138 11.04 1.22 -17.60
C PRO A 138 12.04 2.18 -18.25
N LYS A 139 12.22 2.09 -19.58
CA LYS A 139 13.08 3.02 -20.35
C LYS A 139 12.54 4.45 -20.29
N GLN A 140 11.25 4.64 -20.58
CA GLN A 140 10.57 5.94 -20.49
C GLN A 140 10.58 6.48 -19.05
N GLY A 141 10.43 5.63 -18.03
CA GLY A 141 10.57 6.01 -16.62
C GLY A 141 11.95 6.58 -16.29
N ARG A 142 13.03 5.94 -16.77
CA ARG A 142 14.41 6.44 -16.59
C ARG A 142 14.64 7.76 -17.32
N VAL A 143 14.12 7.89 -18.54
CA VAL A 143 14.20 9.15 -19.31
C VAL A 143 13.48 10.26 -18.56
N LEU A 144 12.25 10.03 -18.11
CA LEU A 144 11.48 11.01 -17.33
C LEU A 144 12.20 11.39 -16.04
N SER A 145 12.77 10.40 -15.34
CA SER A 145 13.52 10.64 -14.11
C SER A 145 14.72 11.55 -14.35
N ARG A 146 15.50 11.30 -15.41
CA ARG A 146 16.63 12.16 -15.79
C ARG A 146 16.18 13.58 -16.14
N LEU A 147 15.12 13.72 -16.92
CA LEU A 147 14.60 15.04 -17.32
C LEU A 147 14.11 15.83 -16.10
N LEU A 148 13.30 15.22 -15.25
CA LEU A 148 12.77 15.87 -14.05
C LEU A 148 13.82 16.12 -12.95
N THR A 149 15.02 15.54 -13.03
CA THR A 149 16.12 15.93 -12.13
C THR A 149 16.84 17.22 -12.56
N HIS A 150 16.70 17.64 -13.81
CA HIS A 150 17.37 18.81 -14.37
C HIS A 150 16.40 19.92 -14.82
N MET A 151 15.13 19.58 -14.99
CA MET A 151 14.09 20.49 -15.44
C MET A 151 12.98 20.57 -14.39
N HIS A 152 12.50 21.78 -14.10
CA HIS A 152 11.39 21.98 -13.17
C HIS A 152 10.09 22.24 -13.94
N LEU A 153 9.02 21.51 -13.60
CA LEU A 153 7.72 21.73 -14.23
C LEU A 153 7.04 22.97 -13.65
N PRO A 154 6.33 23.75 -14.48
CA PRO A 154 5.67 24.96 -14.01
C PRO A 154 4.54 24.61 -13.04
N GLY A 155 4.48 25.32 -11.91
CA GLY A 155 3.39 25.20 -10.94
C GLY A 155 3.47 24.00 -9.97
N LEU A 156 4.51 23.17 -10.02
CA LEU A 156 4.75 22.15 -9.00
C LEU A 156 5.66 22.69 -7.89
N SER A 157 5.50 22.22 -6.65
CA SER A 157 6.55 22.40 -5.64
C SER A 157 7.68 21.38 -5.84
N SER A 158 8.86 21.63 -5.26
CA SER A 158 9.97 20.66 -5.26
C SER A 158 9.58 19.32 -4.63
N LEU A 159 8.68 19.34 -3.64
CA LEU A 159 8.11 18.14 -3.03
C LEU A 159 7.17 17.41 -3.99
N ASP A 160 6.30 18.14 -4.70
CA ASP A 160 5.39 17.54 -5.69
C ASP A 160 6.15 16.93 -6.86
N GLN A 161 7.23 17.56 -7.29
CA GLN A 161 8.12 17.02 -8.32
C GLN A 161 8.79 15.71 -7.87
N MET A 162 9.21 15.63 -6.61
CA MET A 162 9.72 14.40 -6.00
C MET A 162 8.65 13.30 -5.93
N HIS A 163 7.41 13.66 -5.61
CA HIS A 163 6.29 12.72 -5.65
C HIS A 163 5.97 12.25 -7.06
N LEU A 164 6.08 13.12 -8.08
CA LEU A 164 5.92 12.74 -9.49
C LEU A 164 7.02 11.78 -9.95
N LEU A 165 8.27 12.03 -9.54
CA LEU A 165 9.40 11.12 -9.78
C LEU A 165 9.16 9.75 -9.15
N ALA A 166 8.70 9.72 -7.90
CA ALA A 166 8.35 8.47 -7.20
C ALA A 166 7.21 7.72 -7.91
N LEU A 167 6.21 8.45 -8.39
CA LEU A 167 5.12 7.89 -9.21
C LEU A 167 5.63 7.32 -10.53
N ALA A 168 6.52 8.01 -11.23
CA ALA A 168 7.10 7.52 -12.47
C ALA A 168 7.90 6.23 -12.25
N ASP A 169 8.74 6.19 -11.21
CA ASP A 169 9.53 4.99 -10.86
C ASP A 169 8.62 3.82 -10.50
N THR A 170 7.64 4.04 -9.61
CA THR A 170 6.71 2.99 -9.17
C THR A 170 5.89 2.42 -10.32
N VAL A 171 5.34 3.27 -11.19
CA VAL A 171 4.54 2.83 -12.33
C VAL A 171 5.41 2.16 -13.41
N SER A 172 6.66 2.61 -13.60
CA SER A 172 7.59 2.01 -14.57
C SER A 172 8.15 0.66 -14.13
N THR A 173 8.28 0.43 -12.81
CA THR A 173 8.79 -0.81 -12.22
C THR A 173 7.68 -1.80 -11.86
N CYS A 174 6.42 -1.46 -12.11
CA CYS A 174 5.28 -2.33 -11.97
C CYS A 174 4.76 -2.73 -13.36
N ASN A 175 4.64 -4.03 -13.61
CA ASN A 175 4.44 -4.58 -14.95
C ASN A 175 3.15 -4.07 -15.63
N THR A 176 3.08 -4.17 -16.95
CA THR A 176 1.93 -3.73 -17.76
C THR A 176 0.61 -4.41 -17.34
N ASP A 177 0.68 -5.70 -17.00
CA ASP A 177 -0.44 -6.54 -16.53
C ASP A 177 -1.16 -6.00 -15.29
N LEU A 178 -0.44 -5.24 -14.45
CA LEU A 178 -1.02 -4.63 -13.25
C LEU A 178 -2.16 -3.66 -13.59
N ALA A 179 -2.01 -2.88 -14.67
CA ALA A 179 -3.01 -1.91 -15.10
C ALA A 179 -4.25 -2.58 -15.74
N GLU A 180 -4.15 -3.86 -16.10
CA GLU A 180 -5.27 -4.65 -16.61
C GLU A 180 -6.11 -5.19 -15.46
N ARG A 181 -5.49 -5.68 -14.38
CA ARG A 181 -6.21 -6.14 -13.17
C ARG A 181 -7.02 -5.04 -12.50
N PHE A 182 -6.46 -3.84 -12.34
CA PHE A 182 -7.21 -2.68 -11.82
C PHE A 182 -8.37 -2.25 -12.74
N ALA A 183 -8.24 -2.43 -14.06
CA ALA A 183 -9.29 -2.12 -15.03
C ALA A 183 -10.38 -3.21 -15.09
N ILE A 184 -10.03 -4.47 -14.82
CA ILE A 184 -10.96 -5.61 -14.78
C ILE A 184 -11.91 -5.48 -13.58
N ASP A 185 -11.46 -4.95 -12.44
CA ASP A 185 -12.32 -4.70 -11.26
C ASP A 185 -13.37 -3.61 -11.51
N ALA A 186 -13.09 -2.67 -12.44
CA ALA A 186 -14.08 -1.73 -12.95
C ALA A 186 -15.06 -2.36 -13.97
N ALA A 187 -14.73 -3.52 -14.54
CA ALA A 187 -15.44 -4.09 -15.69
C ALA A 187 -16.20 -5.41 -15.42
N LYS A 188 -15.92 -6.18 -14.36
CA LYS A 188 -16.55 -7.50 -14.08
C LYS A 188 -16.54 -7.78 -12.57
N SER A 189 -17.60 -8.19 -11.84
CA SER A 189 -18.91 -8.77 -12.13
C SER A 189 -19.05 -9.51 -13.45
N ALA A 190 -18.15 -10.47 -13.72
CA ALA A 190 -18.41 -11.69 -14.51
C ALA A 190 -17.11 -12.46 -14.85
N MET A 191 -16.94 -13.61 -14.18
CA MET A 191 -16.26 -14.83 -14.66
C MET A 191 -14.73 -14.88 -14.85
N VAL A 192 -14.10 -15.55 -13.87
CA VAL A 192 -13.15 -16.69 -13.84
C VAL A 192 -12.44 -17.19 -15.14
N LYS A 193 -11.09 -17.15 -15.10
CA LYS A 193 -10.05 -18.23 -15.24
C LYS A 193 -8.91 -18.08 -16.28
N GLU A 194 -7.69 -18.27 -15.74
CA GLU A 194 -6.45 -18.97 -16.21
C GLU A 194 -5.70 -18.52 -17.49
N ASN A 195 -4.38 -18.24 -17.41
CA ASN A 195 -3.27 -19.22 -17.43
C ASN A 195 -1.88 -18.57 -17.16
N LEU A 196 -0.91 -19.39 -16.71
CA LEU A 196 0.46 -19.05 -16.27
C LEU A 196 1.52 -19.05 -17.40
N MET A 197 2.61 -18.27 -17.23
CA MET A 197 4.03 -18.73 -17.16
C MET A 197 5.03 -17.55 -17.34
N GLY A 198 5.82 -17.21 -16.30
CA GLY A 198 7.05 -16.40 -16.47
C GLY A 198 7.65 -15.77 -15.19
N GLN A 199 8.90 -16.15 -14.86
CA GLN A 199 9.94 -15.52 -14.01
C GLN A 199 9.66 -15.18 -12.53
N THR A 200 10.60 -15.54 -11.64
CA THR A 200 10.42 -15.67 -10.17
C THR A 200 10.07 -14.38 -9.39
N GLU A 201 10.36 -13.18 -9.90
CA GLU A 201 9.84 -11.92 -9.33
C GLU A 201 8.49 -11.51 -9.96
N GLU A 202 8.28 -11.85 -11.23
CA GLU A 202 7.04 -11.59 -11.98
C GLU A 202 5.90 -12.47 -11.45
N MET A 203 6.16 -13.76 -11.23
CA MET A 203 5.24 -14.75 -10.64
C MET A 203 4.70 -14.34 -9.26
N MET A 204 5.55 -13.71 -8.43
CA MET A 204 5.14 -13.26 -7.09
C MET A 204 4.18 -12.06 -7.17
N THR A 205 4.34 -11.18 -8.17
CA THR A 205 3.39 -10.09 -8.41
C THR A 205 2.12 -10.55 -9.13
N GLU A 206 2.19 -11.62 -9.93
CA GLU A 206 1.03 -12.23 -10.60
C GLU A 206 0.09 -12.94 -9.62
N ASN A 207 0.58 -13.36 -8.46
CA ASN A 207 -0.23 -14.02 -7.43
C ASN A 207 -0.87 -13.04 -6.43
N LEU A 208 -0.62 -11.73 -6.57
CA LEU A 208 -1.21 -10.73 -5.69
C LEU A 208 -2.67 -10.42 -6.08
N ASP A 209 -3.49 -10.28 -5.06
CA ASP A 209 -4.85 -9.76 -5.14
C ASP A 209 -4.86 -8.21 -5.23
N ASP A 210 -6.00 -7.62 -5.59
CA ASP A 210 -6.13 -6.17 -5.80
C ASP A 210 -5.67 -5.35 -4.58
N CYS A 211 -6.07 -5.79 -3.38
CA CYS A 211 -5.66 -5.15 -2.13
C CYS A 211 -4.16 -5.22 -1.90
N GLY A 212 -3.54 -6.38 -2.16
CA GLY A 212 -2.08 -6.53 -2.08
C GLY A 212 -1.35 -5.66 -3.10
N LEU A 213 -1.88 -5.54 -4.32
CA LEU A 213 -1.32 -4.69 -5.36
C LEU A 213 -1.36 -3.20 -5.01
N ARG A 214 -2.47 -2.71 -4.44
CA ARG A 214 -2.58 -1.32 -3.94
C ARG A 214 -1.53 -1.03 -2.88
N PHE A 215 -1.36 -1.94 -1.93
CA PHE A 215 -0.35 -1.81 -0.90
C PHE A 215 1.07 -1.89 -1.47
N LEU A 216 1.35 -2.80 -2.41
CA LEU A 216 2.67 -2.91 -3.06
C LEU A 216 3.07 -1.61 -3.76
N LEU A 217 2.14 -0.98 -4.48
CA LEU A 217 2.37 0.32 -5.11
C LEU A 217 2.70 1.40 -4.08
N ALA A 218 1.93 1.46 -2.99
CA ALA A 218 2.18 2.39 -1.90
C ALA A 218 3.53 2.13 -1.20
N MET A 219 3.91 0.87 -0.99
CA MET A 219 5.18 0.45 -0.40
C MET A 219 6.36 0.84 -1.30
N LYS A 220 6.27 0.61 -2.62
CA LYS A 220 7.30 1.03 -3.57
C LYS A 220 7.43 2.57 -3.61
N HIS A 221 6.31 3.29 -3.59
CA HIS A 221 6.28 4.76 -3.56
C HIS A 221 6.96 5.30 -2.31
N TYR A 222 6.60 4.77 -1.15
CA TYR A 222 7.23 5.08 0.12
C TYR A 222 8.73 4.81 0.12
N GLY A 223 9.14 3.63 -0.37
CA GLY A 223 10.54 3.22 -0.47
C GLY A 223 11.35 4.13 -1.40
N TYR A 224 10.77 4.61 -2.50
CA TYR A 224 11.42 5.57 -3.38
C TYR A 224 11.60 6.92 -2.71
N LEU A 225 10.54 7.46 -2.08
CA LEU A 225 10.61 8.74 -1.37
C LEU A 225 11.69 8.73 -0.29
N LEU A 226 11.84 7.63 0.47
CA LEU A 226 12.92 7.52 1.46
C LEU A 226 14.33 7.61 0.88
N ARG A 227 14.54 7.21 -0.37
CA ARG A 227 15.85 7.31 -1.05
C ARG A 227 16.12 8.72 -1.56
N CYS A 228 15.07 9.45 -1.93
CA CYS A 228 15.19 10.74 -2.60
C CYS A 228 15.05 11.93 -1.64
N LEU A 229 14.34 11.78 -0.52
CA LEU A 229 14.09 12.87 0.43
C LEU A 229 15.37 13.33 1.16
N PRO A 230 15.53 14.64 1.41
CA PRO A 230 16.58 15.16 2.28
C PRO A 230 16.52 14.55 3.69
N LEU A 231 17.68 14.41 4.35
CA LEU A 231 17.81 13.72 5.65
C LEU A 231 16.83 14.21 6.74
N ALA A 232 16.60 15.52 6.83
CA ALA A 232 15.69 16.10 7.82
C ALA A 232 14.23 15.69 7.57
N GLN A 233 13.76 15.77 6.33
CA GLN A 233 12.41 15.38 5.93
C GLN A 233 12.22 13.86 6.01
N ARG A 234 13.27 13.10 5.66
CA ARG A 234 13.29 11.64 5.74
C ARG A 234 12.96 11.14 7.15
N THR A 235 13.56 11.72 8.19
CA THR A 235 13.30 11.30 9.58
C THR A 235 11.84 11.47 9.98
N GLN A 236 11.21 12.58 9.58
CA GLN A 236 9.79 12.82 9.85
C GLN A 236 8.89 11.87 9.05
N PHE A 237 9.23 11.63 7.79
CA PHE A 237 8.50 10.71 6.92
C PHE A 237 8.62 9.25 7.39
N GLN A 238 9.78 8.84 7.91
CA GLN A 238 9.99 7.54 8.54
C GLN A 238 9.15 7.34 9.79
N LYS A 239 9.06 8.36 10.65
CA LYS A 239 8.20 8.30 11.85
C LYS A 239 6.73 8.06 11.51
N LYS A 240 6.24 8.60 10.39
CA LYS A 240 4.86 8.39 9.91
C LYS A 240 4.66 7.00 9.28
N GLY A 241 5.68 6.48 8.58
CA GLY A 241 5.57 5.20 7.87
C GLY A 241 4.66 5.29 6.64
N VAL A 242 4.29 4.12 6.11
CA VAL A 242 3.26 4.01 5.07
C VAL A 242 1.91 4.40 5.67
N GLY A 243 1.15 5.26 4.98
CA GLY A 243 -0.15 5.75 5.44
C GLY A 243 -1.12 4.61 5.80
N SER A 244 -1.88 4.80 6.87
CA SER A 244 -2.82 3.80 7.42
C SER A 244 -3.90 3.37 6.42
N ASN A 245 -4.31 4.26 5.51
CA ASN A 245 -5.16 3.95 4.37
C ASN A 245 -4.56 2.83 3.48
N ASN A 246 -3.25 2.85 3.27
CA ASN A 246 -2.55 1.82 2.51
C ASN A 246 -2.34 0.54 3.33
N LEU A 247 -2.15 0.67 4.64
CA LEU A 247 -2.07 -0.48 5.55
C LEU A 247 -3.40 -1.25 5.60
N ALA A 248 -4.53 -0.55 5.50
CA ALA A 248 -5.85 -1.17 5.45
C ALA A 248 -6.01 -2.08 4.21
N TRP A 249 -5.48 -1.67 3.05
CA TRP A 249 -5.42 -2.55 1.87
C TRP A 249 -4.58 -3.79 2.14
N ALA A 250 -3.40 -3.66 2.76
CA ALA A 250 -2.59 -4.82 3.13
C ALA A 250 -3.32 -5.77 4.10
N PHE A 251 -4.10 -5.20 5.04
CA PHE A 251 -4.85 -5.98 6.02
C PHE A 251 -5.95 -6.84 5.36
N HIS A 252 -6.64 -6.28 4.37
CA HIS A 252 -7.67 -6.98 3.61
C HIS A 252 -7.13 -7.92 2.52
N SER A 253 -5.83 -7.86 2.23
CA SER A 253 -5.21 -8.76 1.27
C SER A 253 -5.27 -10.23 1.73
N GLU A 254 -5.52 -11.12 0.78
CA GLU A 254 -5.44 -12.57 0.95
C GLU A 254 -3.99 -13.10 0.76
N SER A 255 -3.15 -12.35 0.07
CA SER A 255 -1.77 -12.71 -0.32
C SER A 255 -0.70 -12.16 0.64
N GLN A 256 -0.93 -12.31 1.95
CA GLN A 256 -0.09 -11.68 2.99
C GLN A 256 1.35 -12.23 3.04
N GLU A 257 1.55 -13.49 2.64
CA GLU A 257 2.87 -14.12 2.61
C GLU A 257 3.71 -13.59 1.44
N GLU A 258 3.09 -13.46 0.27
CA GLU A 258 3.69 -12.88 -0.92
C GLU A 258 4.09 -11.42 -0.66
N LEU A 259 3.19 -10.63 -0.06
CA LEU A 259 3.48 -9.24 0.32
C LEU A 259 4.70 -9.13 1.24
N LEU A 260 4.81 -10.02 2.23
CA LEU A 260 5.94 -10.05 3.14
C LEU A 260 7.25 -10.37 2.41
N ASN A 261 7.21 -11.34 1.48
CA ASN A 261 8.36 -11.74 0.67
C ASN A 261 8.78 -10.67 -0.35
N LEU A 262 7.90 -9.72 -0.68
CA LEU A 262 8.24 -8.57 -1.52
C LEU A 262 8.95 -7.44 -0.76
N ILE A 263 9.02 -7.51 0.57
CA ILE A 263 9.79 -6.56 1.38
C ILE A 263 11.29 -6.89 1.22
N PRO A 264 12.13 -5.99 0.65
CA PRO A 264 13.51 -6.33 0.29
C PRO A 264 14.38 -6.74 1.48
N SER A 265 14.18 -6.14 2.66
CA SER A 265 14.93 -6.47 3.87
C SER A 265 14.55 -7.85 4.41
N TYR A 266 13.27 -8.23 4.28
CA TYR A 266 12.75 -9.51 4.70
C TYR A 266 13.23 -10.64 3.78
N ALA A 267 13.10 -10.48 2.46
CA ALA A 267 13.58 -11.45 1.47
C ALA A 267 15.09 -11.73 1.58
N LYS A 268 15.89 -10.71 1.94
CA LYS A 268 17.34 -10.85 2.17
C LYS A 268 17.68 -11.48 3.54
N GLY A 269 16.69 -11.82 4.36
CA GLY A 269 16.88 -12.35 5.71
C GLY A 269 17.47 -11.34 6.71
N LYS A 270 17.41 -10.04 6.41
CA LYS A 270 17.93 -8.96 7.25
C LYS A 270 16.85 -7.91 7.61
N PRO A 271 15.64 -8.31 8.05
CA PRO A 271 14.64 -7.33 8.48
C PRO A 271 15.04 -6.67 9.79
N THR A 272 14.60 -5.42 9.98
CA THR A 272 14.70 -4.68 11.25
C THR A 272 13.31 -4.30 11.72
N TRP A 273 13.10 -4.23 13.05
CA TRP A 273 11.79 -3.87 13.59
C TRP A 273 11.31 -2.49 13.14
N PRO A 274 12.14 -1.42 13.16
CA PRO A 274 11.72 -0.13 12.64
C PRO A 274 11.24 -0.20 11.19
N GLY A 275 11.93 -0.95 10.32
CA GLY A 275 11.51 -1.11 8.92
C GLY A 275 10.20 -1.87 8.76
N LEU A 276 9.96 -2.91 9.56
CA LEU A 276 8.68 -3.64 9.54
C LEU A 276 7.54 -2.80 10.13
N ARG A 277 7.82 -1.99 11.17
CA ARG A 277 6.88 -1.04 11.77
C ARG A 277 6.48 0.06 10.79
N GLU A 278 7.44 0.61 10.04
CA GLU A 278 7.19 1.61 8.97
C GLU A 278 6.22 1.08 7.91
N LEU A 279 6.28 -0.22 7.61
CA LEU A 279 5.39 -0.90 6.65
C LEU A 279 4.10 -1.45 7.29
N GLY A 280 3.88 -1.19 8.58
CA GLY A 280 2.65 -1.57 9.28
C GLY A 280 2.46 -3.08 9.50
N VAL A 281 3.54 -3.86 9.49
CA VAL A 281 3.49 -5.34 9.55
C VAL A 281 2.70 -5.86 10.76
N GLY A 282 2.74 -5.15 11.89
CA GLY A 282 1.96 -5.50 13.09
C GLY A 282 0.45 -5.30 12.95
N TRP A 283 0.01 -4.49 12.00
CA TRP A 283 -1.40 -4.25 11.71
C TRP A 283 -1.99 -5.28 10.76
N TRP A 284 -1.31 -5.55 9.65
CA TRP A 284 -1.93 -6.29 8.54
C TRP A 284 -1.73 -7.80 8.56
N ILE A 285 -0.67 -8.35 9.17
CA ILE A 285 -0.52 -9.82 9.24
C ILE A 285 -1.63 -10.40 10.11
N ARG A 286 -2.58 -11.13 9.52
CA ARG A 286 -3.67 -11.77 10.25
C ARG A 286 -3.31 -13.19 10.69
N ASN A 287 -2.57 -13.93 9.87
CA ASN A 287 -2.20 -15.30 10.20
C ASN A 287 -1.11 -15.36 11.30
N LEU A 288 -1.44 -15.95 12.45
CA LEU A 288 -0.53 -16.10 13.58
C LEU A 288 0.68 -17.00 13.27
N THR A 289 0.55 -17.99 12.37
CA THR A 289 1.69 -18.83 11.98
C THR A 289 2.71 -18.03 11.16
N LEU A 290 2.22 -17.23 10.21
CA LEU A 290 3.02 -16.31 9.41
C LEU A 290 3.69 -15.26 10.30
N LEU A 291 2.96 -14.69 11.26
CA LEU A 291 3.52 -13.72 12.22
C LEU A 291 4.67 -14.34 13.04
N ARG A 292 4.51 -15.58 13.51
CA ARG A 292 5.56 -16.30 14.24
C ARG A 292 6.80 -16.53 13.38
N GLN A 293 6.63 -16.90 12.11
CA GLN A 293 7.74 -17.06 11.17
C GLN A 293 8.46 -15.74 10.92
N CYS A 294 7.70 -14.67 10.65
CA CYS A 294 8.22 -13.34 10.41
C CYS A 294 9.07 -12.84 11.59
N VAL A 295 8.52 -12.92 12.81
CA VAL A 295 9.22 -12.49 14.03
C VAL A 295 10.41 -13.40 14.36
N GLN A 296 10.36 -14.68 13.99
CA GLN A 296 11.52 -15.56 14.14
C GLN A 296 12.67 -15.18 13.21
N ILE A 297 12.38 -14.77 11.96
CA ILE A 297 13.39 -14.25 11.04
C ILE A 297 13.94 -12.91 11.56
N LEU A 298 13.07 -12.03 12.06
CA LEU A 298 13.47 -10.79 12.72
C LEU A 298 14.39 -11.03 13.93
N ALA A 299 14.06 -11.98 14.80
CA ALA A 299 14.89 -12.31 15.96
C ALA A 299 16.28 -12.82 15.55
N LYS A 300 16.35 -13.66 14.51
CA LYS A 300 17.63 -14.13 13.95
C LYS A 300 18.43 -12.98 13.37
N ALA A 301 17.81 -12.10 12.60
CA ALA A 301 18.46 -10.94 11.99
C ALA A 301 18.98 -9.96 13.04
N ALA A 302 18.19 -9.68 14.09
CA ALA A 302 18.60 -8.84 15.22
C ALA A 302 19.84 -9.40 15.93
N TYR A 303 19.85 -10.71 16.22
CA TYR A 303 21.04 -11.37 16.76
C TYR A 303 22.22 -11.28 15.80
N GLN A 304 22.04 -11.55 14.50
CA GLN A 304 23.13 -11.55 13.53
C GLN A 304 23.74 -10.15 13.27
N ALA A 305 23.03 -9.08 13.59
CA ALA A 305 23.51 -7.72 13.36
C ALA A 305 24.67 -7.33 14.28
N ASN A 306 24.51 -7.57 15.59
CA ASN A 306 25.50 -7.20 16.62
C ASN A 306 26.09 -8.41 17.35
N GLU A 307 25.59 -9.61 17.05
CA GLU A 307 25.85 -10.84 17.79
C GLU A 307 25.54 -10.73 19.30
N ASP A 308 24.65 -9.83 19.71
CA ASP A 308 24.20 -9.74 21.10
C ASP A 308 22.90 -10.54 21.27
N PRO A 309 22.86 -11.58 22.14
CA PRO A 309 21.61 -12.28 22.44
C PRO A 309 20.51 -11.37 23.00
N MET A 310 20.85 -10.25 23.64
CA MET A 310 19.86 -9.29 24.17
C MET A 310 19.02 -8.63 23.08
N ASP A 311 19.60 -8.33 21.91
CA ASP A 311 18.91 -7.68 20.79
C ASP A 311 17.77 -8.56 20.23
N ALA A 312 17.89 -9.88 20.41
CA ALA A 312 16.87 -10.84 19.99
C ALA A 312 15.96 -11.29 21.15
N ALA A 313 16.24 -10.89 22.40
CA ALA A 313 15.59 -11.42 23.59
C ALA A 313 14.09 -11.13 23.61
N LEU A 314 13.68 -9.89 23.27
CA LEU A 314 12.27 -9.51 23.24
C LEU A 314 11.46 -10.42 22.30
N TYR A 315 11.95 -10.62 21.08
CA TYR A 315 11.28 -11.43 20.05
C TYR A 315 11.25 -12.92 20.41
N TYR A 316 12.36 -13.49 20.88
CA TYR A 316 12.37 -14.91 21.27
C TYR A 316 11.50 -15.17 22.50
N LEU A 317 11.44 -14.25 23.46
CA LEU A 317 10.59 -14.40 24.64
C LEU A 317 9.11 -14.18 24.32
N ALA A 318 8.77 -13.26 23.42
CA ALA A 318 7.41 -13.14 22.87
C ALA A 318 6.96 -14.43 22.17
N LEU A 319 7.87 -15.13 21.50
CA LEU A 319 7.63 -16.46 20.90
C LEU A 319 7.64 -17.63 21.90
N ASN A 320 7.84 -17.35 23.19
CA ASN A 320 8.02 -18.35 24.25
C ASN A 320 9.18 -19.35 23.98
N LYS A 321 10.24 -18.88 23.31
CA LYS A 321 11.43 -19.67 22.93
C LYS A 321 12.65 -19.33 23.80
N LYS A 322 12.51 -19.37 25.14
CA LYS A 322 13.63 -19.08 26.06
C LYS A 322 14.86 -19.97 25.84
N SER A 323 14.65 -21.20 25.39
CA SER A 323 15.72 -22.19 25.14
C SER A 323 16.68 -21.74 24.06
N LEU A 324 16.20 -21.03 23.03
CA LEU A 324 17.06 -20.43 22.01
C LEU A 324 17.95 -19.36 22.62
N LEU A 325 17.39 -18.47 23.44
CA LEU A 325 18.14 -17.41 24.11
C LEU A 325 19.23 -18.00 25.04
N TRP A 326 18.88 -19.04 25.82
CA TRP A 326 19.85 -19.78 26.62
C TRP A 326 20.98 -20.39 25.77
N GLY A 327 20.66 -20.99 24.62
CA GLY A 327 21.65 -21.53 23.70
C GLY A 327 22.59 -20.46 23.11
N LEU A 328 22.06 -19.28 22.80
CA LEU A 328 22.86 -18.15 22.31
C LEU A 328 23.86 -17.65 23.37
N TYR A 329 23.45 -17.49 24.62
CA TYR A 329 24.36 -17.10 25.71
C TYR A 329 25.44 -18.16 25.97
N ARG A 330 25.08 -19.44 25.86
CA ARG A 330 26.05 -20.53 25.95
C ARG A 330 27.09 -20.47 24.82
N SER A 331 26.66 -20.16 23.60
CA SER A 331 27.57 -19.99 22.46
C SER A 331 28.51 -18.79 22.63
N LYS A 332 28.01 -17.70 23.21
CA LYS A 332 28.78 -16.49 23.54
C LYS A 332 29.69 -16.66 24.77
N ARG A 333 29.62 -17.81 25.47
CA ARG A 333 30.35 -18.12 26.71
C ARG A 333 30.09 -17.13 27.84
N ASP A 334 28.86 -16.63 27.94
CA ASP A 334 28.42 -15.81 29.09
C ASP A 334 27.83 -16.74 30.17
N ASP A 335 28.68 -17.18 31.11
CA ASP A 335 28.30 -18.14 32.15
C ASP A 335 27.22 -17.59 33.09
N ARG A 336 27.22 -16.27 33.33
CA ARG A 336 26.26 -15.63 34.25
C ARG A 336 24.86 -15.66 33.66
N MET A 337 24.71 -15.21 32.42
CA MET A 337 23.41 -15.18 31.74
C MET A 337 22.95 -16.60 31.37
N THR A 338 23.88 -17.49 31.01
CA THR A 338 23.56 -18.92 30.76
C THR A 338 22.99 -19.59 32.01
N SER A 339 23.60 -19.37 33.18
CA SER A 339 23.10 -19.89 34.46
C SER A 339 21.79 -19.24 34.90
N PHE A 340 21.55 -17.98 34.51
CA PHE A 340 20.29 -17.32 34.79
C PHE A 340 19.15 -17.92 33.95
N PHE A 341 19.33 -18.04 32.64
CA PHE A 341 18.31 -18.53 31.72
C PHE A 341 18.06 -20.04 31.79
N SER A 342 18.96 -20.83 32.40
CA SER A 342 18.73 -22.26 32.66
C SER A 342 17.64 -22.50 33.70
N ASN A 343 17.35 -21.52 34.56
CA ASN A 343 16.37 -21.67 35.63
C ASN A 343 14.94 -21.76 35.11
N ASN A 344 14.06 -22.33 35.93
CA ASN A 344 12.63 -22.38 35.66
C ASN A 344 11.93 -21.12 36.17
N PHE A 345 11.50 -20.24 35.26
CA PHE A 345 10.83 -18.98 35.59
C PHE A 345 9.35 -19.14 35.95
N SER A 346 8.80 -20.36 35.87
CA SER A 346 7.51 -20.68 36.48
C SER A 346 7.60 -20.74 38.02
N GLU A 347 8.80 -20.90 38.58
CA GLU A 347 9.00 -20.88 40.04
C GLU A 347 9.06 -19.43 40.56
N ASP A 348 8.37 -19.17 41.67
CA ASP A 348 8.27 -17.84 42.28
C ASP A 348 9.62 -17.19 42.59
N ARG A 349 10.62 -17.98 42.98
CA ARG A 349 11.97 -17.48 43.25
C ARG A 349 12.59 -16.83 42.00
N TRP A 350 12.55 -17.54 40.88
CA TRP A 350 13.17 -17.09 39.63
C TRP A 350 12.30 -16.07 38.89
N ARG A 351 10.97 -16.19 39.02
CA ARG A 351 10.02 -15.16 38.59
C ARG A 351 10.31 -13.82 39.24
N LYS A 352 10.46 -13.78 40.57
CA LYS A 352 10.83 -12.55 41.31
C LYS A 352 12.20 -12.02 40.91
N ALA A 353 13.16 -12.89 40.61
CA ALA A 353 14.48 -12.48 40.12
C ALA A 353 14.38 -11.81 38.73
N ALA A 354 13.59 -12.36 37.81
CA ALA A 354 13.32 -11.76 36.51
C ALA A 354 12.63 -10.39 36.64
N LEU A 355 11.62 -10.27 37.51
CA LEU A 355 10.96 -8.98 37.77
C LEU A 355 11.91 -7.92 38.32
N LYS A 356 12.77 -8.28 39.29
CA LYS A 356 13.79 -7.35 39.81
C LYS A 356 14.72 -6.85 38.70
N ASN A 357 15.13 -7.74 37.80
CA ASN A 357 15.94 -7.36 36.64
C ASN A 357 15.16 -6.46 35.67
N ALA A 358 13.87 -6.74 35.44
CA ALA A 358 13.01 -5.92 34.61
C ALA A 358 12.90 -4.48 35.13
N TYR A 359 12.60 -4.30 36.43
CA TYR A 359 12.54 -2.96 37.05
C TYR A 359 13.90 -2.25 37.04
N ALA A 360 15.00 -2.98 37.24
CA ALA A 360 16.35 -2.41 37.14
C ALA A 360 16.67 -1.92 35.71
N LEU A 361 16.23 -2.63 34.68
CA LEU A 361 16.37 -2.22 33.28
C LEU A 361 15.50 -1.00 32.94
N LEU A 362 14.31 -0.94 33.53
CA LEU A 362 13.40 0.21 33.42
C LEU A 362 14.05 1.48 34.00
N GLY A 363 14.70 1.38 35.17
CA GLY A 363 15.47 2.48 35.76
C GLY A 363 16.68 2.91 34.91
N LYS A 364 17.22 2.03 34.07
CA LYS A 364 18.30 2.32 33.11
C LYS A 364 17.79 2.81 31.74
N GLN A 365 16.48 3.05 31.59
CA GLN A 365 15.83 3.43 30.33
C GLN A 365 16.03 2.42 29.18
N ARG A 366 16.32 1.16 29.51
CA ARG A 366 16.44 0.07 28.53
C ARG A 366 15.10 -0.61 28.35
N PHE A 367 14.15 0.08 27.72
CA PHE A 367 12.74 -0.32 27.69
C PHE A 367 12.47 -1.65 26.96
N GLU A 368 13.09 -1.90 25.80
CA GLU A 368 12.92 -3.17 25.07
C GLU A 368 13.40 -4.38 25.90
N HIS A 369 14.55 -4.21 26.55
CA HIS A 369 15.09 -5.21 27.46
C HIS A 369 14.19 -5.41 28.68
N ALA A 370 13.66 -4.33 29.27
CA ALA A 370 12.75 -4.43 30.39
C ALA A 370 11.49 -5.24 30.00
N ALA A 371 10.87 -4.93 28.85
CA ALA A 371 9.73 -5.67 28.32
C ALA A 371 10.05 -7.16 28.13
N ALA A 372 11.24 -7.49 27.61
CA ALA A 372 11.69 -8.87 27.47
C ALA A 372 11.74 -9.62 28.82
N PHE A 373 12.26 -8.98 29.88
CA PHE A 373 12.31 -9.58 31.21
C PHE A 373 10.94 -9.67 31.90
N PHE A 374 10.01 -8.75 31.62
CA PHE A 374 8.61 -8.88 32.07
C PHE A 374 7.93 -10.09 31.42
N LEU A 375 8.14 -10.31 30.12
CA LEU A 375 7.68 -11.52 29.44
C LEU A 375 8.31 -12.79 30.02
N LEU A 376 9.61 -12.76 30.34
CA LEU A 376 10.29 -13.88 31.01
C LEU A 376 9.68 -14.22 32.37
N ALA A 377 9.24 -13.20 33.12
CA ALA A 377 8.54 -13.36 34.39
C ALA A 377 7.06 -13.77 34.25
N GLY A 378 6.56 -13.88 33.01
CA GLY A 378 5.16 -14.18 32.72
C GLY A 378 4.20 -13.01 32.94
N ASN A 379 4.71 -11.78 33.10
CA ASN A 379 3.89 -10.59 33.25
C ASN A 379 3.71 -9.86 31.91
N LEU A 380 2.67 -10.23 31.17
CA LEU A 380 2.35 -9.62 29.87
C LEU A 380 1.89 -8.16 30.02
N LYS A 381 1.13 -7.83 31.07
CA LYS A 381 0.52 -6.51 31.24
C LYS A 381 1.59 -5.41 31.32
N ASP A 382 2.58 -5.59 32.19
CA ASP A 382 3.69 -4.64 32.35
C ASP A 382 4.52 -4.52 31.04
N ALA A 383 4.74 -5.64 30.33
CA ALA A 383 5.46 -5.61 29.05
C ALA A 383 4.72 -4.79 27.98
N VAL A 384 3.39 -4.94 27.90
CA VAL A 384 2.52 -4.17 26.99
C VAL A 384 2.51 -2.69 27.37
N GLU A 385 2.37 -2.38 28.66
CA GLU A 385 2.41 -0.98 29.14
C GLU A 385 3.72 -0.27 28.82
N ILE A 386 4.86 -0.96 28.85
CA ILE A 386 6.14 -0.40 28.43
C ILE A 386 6.15 -0.10 26.93
N CYS A 387 5.58 -1.00 26.11
CA CYS A 387 5.49 -0.80 24.67
C CYS A 387 4.62 0.43 24.33
N LEU A 388 3.50 0.60 25.02
CA LEU A 388 2.59 1.73 24.80
C LEU A 388 3.15 3.06 25.34
N ASN A 389 3.58 3.07 26.60
CA ASN A 389 3.86 4.32 27.32
C ASN A 389 5.32 4.80 27.22
N ARG A 390 6.26 3.91 26.92
CA ARG A 390 7.70 4.24 26.85
C ARG A 390 8.24 4.11 25.44
N LEU A 391 7.91 3.03 24.74
CA LEU A 391 8.33 2.83 23.34
C LEU A 391 7.41 3.55 22.34
N GLN A 392 6.19 3.93 22.77
CA GLN A 392 5.17 4.53 21.89
C GLN A 392 4.98 3.70 20.62
N ASP A 393 4.85 2.39 20.80
CA ASP A 393 4.78 1.40 19.75
C ASP A 393 3.63 0.42 19.98
N ILE A 394 2.45 0.84 19.53
CA ILE A 394 1.23 0.02 19.59
C ILE A 394 1.34 -1.24 18.73
N GLN A 395 2.07 -1.18 17.60
CA GLN A 395 2.26 -2.35 16.74
C GLN A 395 3.06 -3.42 17.47
N LEU A 396 4.14 -3.03 18.17
CA LEU A 396 4.93 -3.96 18.97
C LEU A 396 4.09 -4.57 20.10
N ALA A 397 3.28 -3.75 20.78
CA ALA A 397 2.36 -4.23 21.81
C ALA A 397 1.39 -5.30 21.27
N ILE A 398 0.75 -5.03 20.13
CA ILE A 398 -0.16 -5.97 19.46
C ILE A 398 0.56 -7.27 19.12
N ILE A 399 1.74 -7.20 18.50
CA ILE A 399 2.51 -8.41 18.15
C ILE A 399 2.88 -9.21 19.40
N ILE A 400 3.34 -8.56 20.46
CA ILE A 400 3.72 -9.26 21.70
C ILE A 400 2.52 -10.00 22.29
N VAL A 401 1.35 -9.36 22.40
CA VAL A 401 0.13 -10.01 22.91
C VAL A 401 -0.23 -11.21 22.03
N ARG A 402 -0.25 -11.02 20.70
CA ARG A 402 -0.61 -12.07 19.73
C ARG A 402 0.35 -13.25 19.76
N LEU A 403 1.65 -13.01 19.88
CA LEU A 403 2.65 -14.08 19.94
C LEU A 403 2.58 -14.85 21.26
N TYR A 404 2.39 -14.14 22.38
CA TYR A 404 2.48 -14.69 23.73
C TYR A 404 1.18 -15.38 24.19
N LYS A 405 0.01 -14.81 23.88
CA LYS A 405 -1.32 -15.34 24.26
C LYS A 405 -2.17 -15.83 23.09
N GLY A 406 -1.84 -15.40 21.87
CA GLY A 406 -2.67 -15.64 20.69
C GLY A 406 -3.66 -14.50 20.44
N ASP A 407 -4.61 -14.73 19.54
CA ASP A 407 -5.72 -13.80 19.28
C ASP A 407 -6.81 -13.99 20.35
N SER A 408 -6.45 -13.70 21.60
CA SER A 408 -7.26 -13.92 22.81
C SER A 408 -7.94 -12.64 23.31
N GLU A 409 -8.63 -12.71 24.46
CA GLU A 409 -9.29 -11.57 25.11
C GLU A 409 -8.31 -10.41 25.41
N GLU A 410 -7.05 -10.70 25.75
CA GLU A 410 -6.05 -9.66 26.00
C GLU A 410 -5.76 -8.80 24.75
N LEU A 411 -5.87 -9.36 23.54
CA LEU A 411 -5.79 -8.59 22.30
C LEU A 411 -7.03 -7.69 22.16
N MET A 412 -8.21 -8.21 22.46
CA MET A 412 -9.46 -7.44 22.38
C MET A 412 -9.43 -6.26 23.34
N GLN A 413 -9.01 -6.47 24.59
CA GLN A 413 -8.82 -5.43 25.60
C GLN A 413 -7.88 -4.32 25.14
N LEU A 414 -6.76 -4.71 24.50
CA LEU A 414 -5.81 -3.76 23.93
C LEU A 414 -6.44 -2.90 22.82
N LEU A 415 -7.19 -3.53 21.90
CA LEU A 415 -7.87 -2.81 20.81
C LEU A 415 -9.00 -1.90 21.33
N TYR A 416 -9.76 -2.35 22.33
CA TYR A 416 -10.81 -1.56 22.97
C TYR A 416 -10.27 -0.28 23.58
N ARG A 417 -9.23 -0.41 24.42
CA ARG A 417 -8.67 0.71 25.17
C ARG A 417 -7.91 1.69 24.29
N GLU A 418 -7.01 1.19 23.44
CA GLU A 418 -6.06 2.03 22.71
C GLU A 418 -6.62 2.56 21.37
N ILE A 419 -7.58 1.86 20.75
CA ILE A 419 -8.06 2.22 19.41
C ILE A 419 -9.52 2.69 19.43
N LEU A 420 -10.39 2.00 20.17
CA LEU A 420 -11.84 2.23 20.10
C LEU A 420 -12.38 3.13 21.22
N GLY A 421 -11.56 3.47 22.21
CA GLY A 421 -11.97 4.28 23.35
C GLY A 421 -13.06 3.60 24.20
N ARG A 422 -13.05 2.27 24.27
CA ARG A 422 -13.96 1.46 25.09
C ARG A 422 -13.26 1.03 26.39
N ASP A 423 -14.03 0.58 27.37
CA ASP A 423 -13.48 -0.03 28.58
C ASP A 423 -12.90 -1.44 28.31
N GLU A 424 -12.27 -2.05 29.32
CA GLU A 424 -11.67 -3.40 29.19
C GLU A 424 -12.70 -4.49 28.84
N ASN A 425 -13.99 -4.24 29.14
CA ASN A 425 -15.07 -5.18 28.84
C ASN A 425 -15.66 -4.96 27.44
N GLY A 426 -15.22 -3.92 26.72
CA GLY A 426 -15.76 -3.54 25.41
C GLY A 426 -17.07 -2.75 25.49
N GLU A 427 -17.46 -2.29 26.68
CA GLU A 427 -18.62 -1.44 26.93
C GLU A 427 -18.20 0.05 27.01
N ASN A 428 -19.19 0.94 27.15
CA ASN A 428 -18.99 2.38 27.38
C ASN A 428 -18.06 3.08 26.38
N GLN A 429 -18.41 3.02 25.10
CA GLN A 429 -17.63 3.66 24.05
C GLN A 429 -17.59 5.19 24.20
N ASP A 430 -16.38 5.73 24.38
CA ASP A 430 -16.09 7.16 24.36
C ASP A 430 -15.35 7.53 23.07
N ILE A 431 -16.12 8.00 22.09
CA ILE A 431 -15.61 8.45 20.78
C ILE A 431 -14.57 9.57 20.91
N THR A 432 -14.59 10.36 21.98
CA THR A 432 -13.60 11.43 22.17
C THR A 432 -12.22 10.89 22.51
N LYS A 433 -12.14 9.67 23.05
CA LYS A 433 -10.88 8.99 23.41
C LYS A 433 -10.46 7.93 22.40
N ALA A 434 -11.31 7.58 21.45
CA ALA A 434 -10.94 6.66 20.37
C ALA A 434 -9.81 7.24 19.51
N HIS A 435 -9.04 6.37 18.85
CA HIS A 435 -7.97 6.80 17.96
C HIS A 435 -8.57 7.62 16.78
N PRO A 436 -8.01 8.78 16.42
CA PRO A 436 -8.59 9.68 15.40
C PRO A 436 -8.55 9.08 13.98
N ASP A 437 -7.61 8.19 13.70
CA ASP A 437 -7.47 7.50 12.41
C ASP A 437 -8.63 6.51 12.12
N PRO A 438 -9.44 6.73 11.07
CA PRO A 438 -10.55 5.86 10.72
C PRO A 438 -10.13 4.47 10.25
N PHE A 439 -8.97 4.33 9.59
CA PHE A 439 -8.50 3.05 9.07
C PHE A 439 -8.03 2.12 10.18
N LEU A 440 -7.35 2.65 11.21
CA LEU A 440 -6.97 1.86 12.38
C LEU A 440 -8.20 1.37 13.16
N ARG A 441 -9.21 2.24 13.33
CA ARG A 441 -10.50 1.82 13.95
C ARG A 441 -11.20 0.75 13.13
N SER A 442 -11.22 0.90 11.80
CA SER A 442 -11.82 -0.06 10.89
C SER A 442 -11.14 -1.44 10.99
N MET A 443 -9.81 -1.50 10.96
CA MET A 443 -9.05 -2.75 11.15
C MET A 443 -9.27 -3.38 12.53
N ALA A 444 -9.35 -2.56 13.59
CA ALA A 444 -9.61 -3.05 14.94
C ALA A 444 -11.00 -3.70 15.07
N LEU A 445 -12.05 -3.03 14.57
CA LEU A 445 -13.42 -3.56 14.56
C LEU A 445 -13.54 -4.82 13.70
N TRP A 446 -12.78 -4.89 12.61
CA TRP A 446 -12.72 -6.08 11.76
C TRP A 446 -12.11 -7.28 12.49
N ASN A 447 -11.02 -7.06 13.26
CA ASN A 447 -10.43 -8.10 14.10
C ASN A 447 -11.39 -8.59 15.19
N LEU A 448 -12.24 -7.70 15.70
CA LEU A 448 -13.31 -8.03 16.65
C LEU A 448 -14.54 -8.69 16.00
N LYS A 449 -14.53 -8.88 14.67
CA LYS A 449 -15.64 -9.42 13.87
C LYS A 449 -16.89 -8.54 13.86
N GLU A 450 -16.76 -7.27 14.26
CA GLU A 450 -17.79 -6.24 14.13
C GLU A 450 -17.72 -5.60 12.73
N TYR A 451 -18.04 -6.37 11.68
CA TYR A 451 -17.82 -5.93 10.29
C TYR A 451 -18.64 -4.68 9.93
N GLN A 452 -19.90 -4.58 10.36
CA GLN A 452 -20.71 -3.39 10.10
C GLN A 452 -20.13 -2.14 10.76
N ALA A 453 -19.71 -2.25 12.03
CA ALA A 453 -19.11 -1.13 12.75
C ALA A 453 -17.77 -0.71 12.10
N SER A 454 -17.02 -1.67 11.55
CA SER A 454 -15.79 -1.42 10.78
C SER A 454 -16.03 -0.58 9.51
N LEU A 455 -17.21 -0.71 8.90
CA LEU A 455 -17.64 0.13 7.79
C LEU A 455 -18.12 1.51 8.29
N ASP A 456 -18.98 1.53 9.30
CA ASP A 456 -19.61 2.76 9.80
C ASP A 456 -18.60 3.74 10.42
N THR A 457 -17.52 3.23 11.04
CA THR A 457 -16.48 4.07 11.67
C THR A 457 -15.71 4.95 10.68
N LEU A 458 -15.69 4.58 9.39
CA LEU A 458 -15.08 5.37 8.32
C LEU A 458 -15.87 6.65 8.04
N LEU A 459 -17.17 6.65 8.32
CA LEU A 459 -18.06 7.78 8.10
C LEU A 459 -18.07 8.76 9.29
N MET A 460 -17.48 8.38 10.42
CA MET A 460 -17.46 9.20 11.64
C MET A 460 -16.43 10.32 11.52
N GLY A 461 -16.89 11.56 11.57
CA GLY A 461 -16.04 12.75 11.68
C GLY A 461 -15.72 13.13 13.12
N ASN A 462 -14.66 13.91 13.34
CA ASN A 462 -14.27 14.47 14.64
C ASN A 462 -14.07 13.45 15.78
N VAL A 463 -13.57 12.26 15.46
CA VAL A 463 -13.25 11.22 16.44
C VAL A 463 -11.91 11.52 17.11
N GLY A 464 -11.80 11.20 18.41
CA GLY A 464 -10.53 11.23 19.12
C GLY A 464 -10.07 12.60 19.60
N SER A 465 -10.97 13.55 19.83
CA SER A 465 -10.62 14.92 20.28
C SER A 465 -9.79 15.00 21.56
N GLN A 466 -9.77 13.96 22.39
CA GLN A 466 -8.96 13.85 23.61
C GLN A 466 -7.81 12.84 23.47
N HIS A 467 -7.63 12.22 22.30
CA HIS A 467 -6.62 11.19 22.09
C HIS A 467 -5.23 11.82 21.84
N PRO A 468 -4.12 11.29 22.40
CA PRO A 468 -2.79 11.88 22.25
C PRO A 468 -2.29 12.01 20.80
N ALA A 469 -2.81 11.18 19.90
CA ALA A 469 -2.49 11.22 18.46
C ALA A 469 -3.39 12.18 17.65
N HIS A 470 -4.27 12.93 18.30
CA HIS A 470 -5.13 13.91 17.62
C HIS A 470 -4.33 15.17 17.26
N ASP A 471 -4.38 15.53 15.98
CA ASP A 471 -3.74 16.73 15.44
C ASP A 471 -4.81 17.81 15.21
N ASP A 472 -4.71 18.92 15.95
CA ASP A 472 -5.65 20.03 15.86
C ASP A 472 -5.48 20.84 14.55
N GLU A 473 -4.29 20.85 13.94
CA GLU A 473 -4.01 21.58 12.69
C GLU A 473 -4.67 20.90 11.48
N ALA A 474 -4.82 19.57 11.51
CA ALA A 474 -5.49 18.79 10.47
C ALA A 474 -7.00 19.11 10.32
N ARG A 475 -7.60 19.85 11.27
CA ARG A 475 -9.02 20.23 11.24
C ARG A 475 -9.34 21.39 10.30
N GLU A 476 -8.37 22.22 9.92
CA GLU A 476 -8.66 23.40 9.08
C GLU A 476 -9.07 23.01 7.66
N THR A 477 -8.66 21.82 7.21
CA THR A 477 -9.13 21.22 5.96
C THR A 477 -10.43 20.43 6.20
N LYS A 478 -11.59 21.09 6.10
CA LYS A 478 -12.93 20.45 6.11
C LYS A 478 -13.18 19.49 4.93
N GLU A 479 -12.14 19.09 4.20
CA GLU A 479 -12.24 18.27 3.00
C GLU A 479 -12.15 16.79 3.38
N THR A 480 -13.14 16.01 2.96
CA THR A 480 -13.17 14.57 3.19
C THR A 480 -12.03 13.90 2.44
N ASP A 481 -11.22 13.08 3.13
CA ASP A 481 -10.13 12.31 2.53
C ASP A 481 -10.68 11.36 1.44
N PRO A 482 -10.30 11.52 0.15
CA PRO A 482 -10.71 10.62 -0.92
C PRO A 482 -10.36 9.15 -0.68
N ASN A 483 -9.34 8.86 0.13
CA ASN A 483 -8.97 7.49 0.46
C ASN A 483 -10.02 6.80 1.33
N VAL A 484 -10.72 7.54 2.19
CA VAL A 484 -11.83 7.01 3.00
C VAL A 484 -12.96 6.55 2.08
N PHE A 485 -13.28 7.33 1.05
CA PHE A 485 -14.28 6.94 0.06
C PHE A 485 -13.89 5.67 -0.71
N ASN A 486 -12.67 5.62 -1.25
CA ASN A 486 -12.21 4.45 -2.02
C ASN A 486 -12.27 3.17 -1.19
N PHE A 487 -11.83 3.23 0.07
CA PHE A 487 -11.84 2.08 0.97
C PHE A 487 -13.27 1.73 1.46
N TYR A 488 -14.11 2.74 1.72
CA TYR A 488 -15.51 2.55 2.10
C TYR A 488 -16.30 1.83 1.00
N VAL A 489 -16.14 2.25 -0.27
CA VAL A 489 -16.76 1.59 -1.42
C VAL A 489 -16.30 0.15 -1.55
N TYR A 490 -15.00 -0.11 -1.37
CA TYR A 490 -14.47 -1.47 -1.35
C TYR A 490 -15.10 -2.33 -0.25
N LEU A 491 -15.13 -1.84 1.00
CA LEU A 491 -15.71 -2.59 2.11
C LEU A 491 -17.19 -2.91 1.90
N ARG A 492 -17.98 -2.01 1.29
CA ARG A 492 -19.38 -2.30 0.95
C ARG A 492 -19.54 -3.53 0.07
N THR A 493 -18.62 -3.73 -0.87
CA THR A 493 -18.62 -4.88 -1.77
C THR A 493 -18.01 -6.15 -1.15
N HIS A 494 -17.48 -6.07 0.07
CA HIS A 494 -16.77 -7.17 0.69
C HIS A 494 -17.73 -8.36 0.99
N PRO A 495 -17.39 -9.61 0.61
CA PRO A 495 -18.30 -10.75 0.72
C PRO A 495 -18.89 -11.00 2.12
N LEU A 496 -18.10 -10.75 3.17
CA LEU A 496 -18.55 -10.89 4.57
C LEU A 496 -19.66 -9.90 4.94
N LEU A 497 -19.52 -8.64 4.54
CA LEU A 497 -20.52 -7.59 4.80
C LEU A 497 -21.79 -7.86 4.00
N VAL A 498 -21.65 -8.18 2.71
CA VAL A 498 -22.78 -8.55 1.85
C VAL A 498 -23.55 -9.74 2.45
N ARG A 499 -22.86 -10.79 2.91
CA ARG A 499 -23.49 -11.95 3.57
C ARG A 499 -24.20 -11.57 4.87
N GLN A 500 -23.59 -10.74 5.72
CA GLN A 500 -24.18 -10.28 6.98
C GLN A 500 -25.44 -9.42 6.73
N HIS A 501 -25.40 -8.52 5.77
CA HIS A 501 -26.57 -7.73 5.36
C HIS A 501 -27.70 -8.60 4.82
N LEU A 502 -27.39 -9.57 3.96
CA LEU A 502 -28.38 -10.52 3.44
C LEU A 502 -29.03 -11.35 4.55
N ALA A 503 -28.27 -11.73 5.60
CA ALA A 503 -28.79 -12.43 6.76
C ALA A 503 -29.71 -11.54 7.62
N SER A 504 -29.33 -10.27 7.83
CA SER A 504 -30.07 -9.33 8.69
C SER A 504 -31.34 -8.77 8.05
N PHE A 505 -31.34 -8.51 6.73
CA PHE A 505 -32.44 -7.82 6.03
C PHE A 505 -33.23 -8.70 5.05
N GLY A 506 -32.79 -9.95 4.83
CA GLY A 506 -33.42 -10.89 3.89
C GLY A 506 -33.26 -10.51 2.42
N LYS A 507 -33.56 -11.45 1.50
CA LYS A 507 -33.59 -11.18 0.05
C LYS A 507 -34.83 -10.37 -0.30
N LYS A 508 -34.79 -9.04 -0.19
CA LYS A 508 -35.75 -8.22 -0.93
C LYS A 508 -35.33 -8.22 -2.40
N LYS A 509 -36.14 -8.85 -3.26
CA LYS A 509 -35.98 -8.83 -4.72
C LYS A 509 -37.06 -7.88 -5.26
N VAL A 510 -36.65 -6.81 -5.93
CA VAL A 510 -37.58 -5.94 -6.67
C VAL A 510 -37.35 -6.17 -8.16
N TRP A 511 -38.45 -6.32 -8.90
CA TRP A 511 -38.44 -6.47 -10.36
C TRP A 511 -38.49 -5.09 -11.01
N LEU A 512 -37.53 -4.78 -11.88
CA LEU A 512 -37.63 -3.61 -12.76
C LEU A 512 -38.59 -3.90 -13.94
N PRO A 513 -39.21 -2.86 -14.53
CA PRO A 513 -40.00 -2.99 -15.77
C PRO A 513 -39.23 -3.56 -16.97
N SER A 514 -37.90 -3.61 -16.88
CA SER A 514 -36.97 -4.15 -17.88
C SER A 514 -36.60 -5.64 -17.66
N GLY A 515 -37.19 -6.32 -16.68
CA GLY A 515 -37.03 -7.77 -16.47
C GLY A 515 -35.67 -8.23 -15.91
N ARG A 516 -34.77 -7.31 -15.54
CA ARG A 516 -33.50 -7.65 -14.86
C ARG A 516 -33.72 -7.86 -13.36
N GLN A 517 -33.16 -8.95 -12.83
CA GLN A 517 -33.20 -9.31 -11.41
C GLN A 517 -31.95 -8.75 -10.71
N ILE A 518 -32.12 -7.82 -9.76
CA ILE A 518 -31.02 -7.18 -9.02
C ILE A 518 -31.25 -7.38 -7.51
N VAL A 519 -30.17 -7.69 -6.77
CA VAL A 519 -30.15 -7.73 -5.29
C VAL A 519 -30.06 -6.30 -4.78
N ILE A 520 -30.96 -5.90 -3.87
CA ILE A 520 -31.12 -4.50 -3.44
C ILE A 520 -29.91 -4.02 -2.64
N GLU A 521 -29.04 -3.26 -3.30
CA GLU A 521 -28.11 -2.29 -2.71
C GLU A 521 -28.52 -0.83 -3.04
N GLU A 522 -29.80 -0.57 -3.32
CA GLU A 522 -30.19 0.76 -3.80
C GLU A 522 -30.30 1.83 -2.70
N TRP A 523 -30.13 1.48 -1.42
CA TRP A 523 -30.39 2.40 -0.31
C TRP A 523 -29.09 3.04 0.19
N ILE A 524 -29.01 4.37 0.16
CA ILE A 524 -27.90 5.15 0.70
C ILE A 524 -28.34 5.93 1.94
N THR A 525 -27.52 5.93 3.01
CA THR A 525 -27.81 6.76 4.19
C THR A 525 -27.43 8.23 3.91
N PRO A 526 -28.00 9.21 4.63
CA PRO A 526 -27.61 10.61 4.46
C PRO A 526 -26.10 10.87 4.69
N LEU A 527 -25.50 10.14 5.62
CA LEU A 527 -24.07 10.24 5.94
C LEU A 527 -23.20 9.66 4.83
N GLU A 528 -23.59 8.52 4.28
CA GLU A 528 -22.96 7.97 3.07
C GLU A 528 -23.09 8.93 1.90
N ARG A 529 -24.28 9.49 1.68
CA ARG A 529 -24.51 10.44 0.60
C ARG A 529 -23.64 11.69 0.73
N GLN A 530 -23.43 12.16 1.96
CA GLN A 530 -22.50 13.24 2.24
C GLN A 530 -21.07 12.88 1.84
N LEU A 531 -20.60 11.66 2.11
CA LEU A 531 -19.27 11.20 1.68
C LEU A 531 -19.12 11.27 0.15
N TYR A 532 -20.09 10.74 -0.61
CA TYR A 532 -20.04 10.79 -2.08
C TYR A 532 -19.94 12.23 -2.61
N PHE A 533 -20.78 13.14 -2.11
CA PHE A 533 -20.74 14.54 -2.55
C PHE A 533 -19.46 15.26 -2.12
N ALA A 534 -18.99 15.02 -0.90
CA ALA A 534 -17.78 15.66 -0.40
C ALA A 534 -16.54 15.18 -1.16
N THR A 535 -16.43 13.89 -1.47
CA THR A 535 -15.34 13.35 -2.30
C THR A 535 -15.43 13.84 -3.74
N ALA A 536 -16.62 13.88 -4.35
CA ALA A 536 -16.79 14.43 -5.70
C ALA A 536 -16.40 15.91 -5.76
N HIS A 537 -16.79 16.70 -4.75
CA HIS A 537 -16.39 18.10 -4.62
C HIS A 537 -14.88 18.27 -4.42
N GLY A 538 -14.25 17.41 -3.61
CA GLY A 538 -12.80 17.36 -3.43
C GLY A 538 -12.06 17.13 -4.75
N HIS A 539 -12.44 16.11 -5.51
CA HIS A 539 -11.84 15.85 -6.83
C HIS A 539 -12.08 17.00 -7.82
N PHE A 540 -13.25 17.64 -7.78
CA PHE A 540 -13.53 18.80 -8.62
C PHE A 540 -12.60 19.98 -8.28
N ARG A 541 -12.39 20.27 -6.99
CA ARG A 541 -11.44 21.30 -6.53
C ARG A 541 -9.99 20.97 -6.86
N ALA A 542 -9.61 19.70 -6.80
CA ALA A 542 -8.29 19.22 -7.20
C ALA A 542 -8.05 19.25 -8.73
N GLY A 543 -9.03 19.69 -9.52
CA GLY A 543 -8.92 19.79 -10.98
C GLY A 543 -9.12 18.47 -11.72
N CYS A 544 -9.73 17.47 -11.07
CA CYS A 544 -10.00 16.14 -11.64
C CYS A 544 -11.51 15.89 -11.83
N PRO A 545 -12.20 16.63 -12.74
CA PRO A 545 -13.66 16.54 -12.89
C PRO A 545 -14.14 15.16 -13.35
N ALA A 546 -13.31 14.39 -14.06
CA ALA A 546 -13.67 13.05 -14.50
C ALA A 546 -13.81 12.06 -13.32
N LEU A 547 -12.94 12.16 -12.30
CA LEU A 547 -13.07 11.39 -11.07
C LEU A 547 -14.30 11.83 -10.26
N ALA A 548 -14.58 13.13 -10.22
CA ALA A 548 -15.78 13.65 -9.56
C ALA A 548 -17.06 13.07 -10.18
N LEU A 549 -17.15 13.03 -11.51
CA LEU A 549 -18.27 12.41 -12.23
C LEU A 549 -18.35 10.90 -11.98
N GLU A 550 -17.22 10.21 -11.93
CA GLU A 550 -17.18 8.78 -11.61
C GLU A 550 -17.75 8.50 -10.22
N VAL A 551 -17.36 9.28 -9.21
CA VAL A 551 -17.92 9.17 -7.84
C VAL A 551 -19.43 9.36 -7.86
N LEU A 552 -19.92 10.40 -8.55
CA LEU A 552 -21.37 10.67 -8.65
C LEU A 552 -22.13 9.61 -9.44
N SER A 553 -21.49 8.96 -10.43
CA SER A 553 -22.11 7.88 -11.20
C SER A 553 -22.35 6.61 -10.37
N LYS A 554 -21.59 6.42 -9.29
CA LYS A 554 -21.73 5.30 -8.34
C LYS A 554 -22.77 5.55 -7.25
N LEU A 555 -23.40 6.73 -7.23
CA LEU A 555 -24.34 7.13 -6.18
C LEU A 555 -25.68 6.38 -6.35
N PRO A 556 -26.14 5.61 -5.34
CA PRO A 556 -27.44 4.92 -5.37
C PRO A 556 -28.62 5.89 -5.41
N TYR A 557 -29.68 5.53 -6.15
CA TYR A 557 -30.83 6.40 -6.39
C TYR A 557 -31.81 6.50 -5.20
N VAL A 558 -31.88 5.50 -4.32
CA VAL A 558 -32.86 5.48 -3.22
C VAL A 558 -32.20 5.92 -1.91
N VAL A 559 -32.75 6.95 -1.26
CA VAL A 559 -32.28 7.39 0.06
C VAL A 559 -33.05 6.63 1.13
N ALA A 560 -32.34 6.01 2.08
CA ALA A 560 -32.97 5.43 3.25
C ALA A 560 -33.51 6.55 4.16
N ASP A 561 -34.84 6.71 4.21
CA ASP A 561 -35.47 7.49 5.27
C ASP A 561 -35.28 6.76 6.61
N LYS A 562 -34.94 7.52 7.66
CA LYS A 562 -34.91 6.99 9.03
C LYS A 562 -36.24 6.27 9.28
N LEU A 563 -36.18 4.97 9.57
CA LEU A 563 -37.34 4.15 9.92
C LEU A 563 -38.22 4.91 10.93
N LYS A 564 -39.48 5.18 10.54
CA LYS A 564 -40.56 5.46 11.47
C LYS A 564 -40.65 4.28 12.44
N GLN A 565 -40.02 4.40 13.59
CA GLN A 565 -40.31 3.52 14.71
C GLN A 565 -41.69 3.90 15.27
N THR A 566 -42.58 2.91 15.28
CA THR A 566 -43.83 2.79 16.06
C THR A 566 -45.08 3.57 15.60
N SER A 567 -46.05 2.84 15.03
CA SER A 567 -47.46 2.93 15.44
C SER A 567 -48.23 1.66 15.04
N GLY A 568 -47.76 0.51 15.53
CA GLY A 568 -48.54 -0.73 15.56
C GLY A 568 -49.27 -0.87 16.90
N LYS A 569 -50.29 -0.05 17.14
CA LYS A 569 -51.35 -0.37 18.12
C LYS A 569 -52.65 -0.47 17.34
N CYS A 570 -53.02 -1.71 17.01
CA CYS A 570 -54.40 -2.06 16.71
C CYS A 570 -55.22 -1.76 17.98
N SER A 571 -55.99 -0.68 17.98
CA SER A 571 -57.08 -0.47 18.92
C SER A 571 -58.30 -1.23 18.40
N SER A 572 -58.49 -2.46 18.89
CA SER A 572 -59.78 -3.12 18.86
C SER A 572 -60.56 -2.72 20.12
N TYR A 573 -61.37 -1.68 20.03
CA TYR A 573 -62.53 -1.52 20.90
C TYR A 573 -63.69 -0.97 20.05
N SER A 574 -64.62 -1.88 19.77
CA SER A 574 -65.97 -1.60 19.31
C SER A 574 -66.93 -1.68 20.50
N CYS A 575 -67.93 -0.80 20.46
CA CYS A 575 -68.99 -0.50 21.42
C CYS A 575 -68.63 0.44 22.58
#